data_AF-A0A925K0X0-F1
#
_entry.id   AF-A0A925K0X0-F1
#
_cell.length_a   1.000
_cell.length_b   1.000
_cell.length_c   1.000
_cell.angle_alpha   90.00
_cell.angle_beta   90.00
_cell.angle_gamma   90.00
#
_symmetry.space_group_name_H-M   'P 1'
#
loop_
_entity.id
_entity.type
_entity.pdbx_description
1 polymer ?
#
loop_
_entity_poly.entity_id
_entity_poly.type
_entity_poly.pdbx_seq_one_letter_code
_entity_poly.pdbx_strand_id
1 'polypeptide(L)'
;DARATGKAVLYSRVLDALVENCVESAERLRFLANFITRNDELRANGALVARLLEVWERDPTRASTTELLRVAALSDDAATFARALEAILRAWEESRLNVLSAGELRSLFESEYWLLSSESQRSGAGFALKQKLAEARRRLSVGARRETPSNPGEFSTQVSAQKERP
;
A
#
# COMPACT_ATOMS: atom_id res chain seq x y z
N ASP A 1 10.92 -31.02 -3.07
CA ASP A 1 10.56 -31.62 -1.78
C ASP A 1 9.04 -31.72 -1.66
N ALA A 2 8.46 -32.90 -1.91
CA ALA A 2 7.00 -33.06 -2.06
C ALA A 2 6.20 -32.84 -0.76
N ARG A 3 6.82 -33.04 0.41
CA ARG A 3 6.18 -32.84 1.71
C ARG A 3 5.98 -31.35 2.02
N ALA A 4 6.95 -30.51 1.68
CA ALA A 4 6.85 -29.06 1.82
C ALA A 4 5.74 -28.50 0.93
N THR A 5 5.67 -28.95 -0.32
CA THR A 5 4.59 -28.58 -1.25
C THR A 5 3.21 -29.02 -0.75
N GLY A 6 3.09 -30.23 -0.21
CA GLY A 6 1.83 -30.72 0.36
C GLY A 6 1.32 -29.88 1.55
N LYS A 7 2.24 -29.44 2.44
CA LYS A 7 1.90 -28.55 3.55
C LYS A 7 1.43 -27.17 3.07
N ALA A 8 2.10 -26.60 2.06
CA ALA A 8 1.71 -25.30 1.49
C ALA A 8 0.32 -25.34 0.84
N VAL A 9 0.01 -26.41 0.10
CA VAL A 9 -1.32 -26.60 -0.51
C VAL A 9 -2.40 -26.75 0.55
N LEU A 10 -2.15 -27.55 1.61
CA LEU A 10 -3.09 -27.69 2.72
C LEU A 10 -3.32 -26.35 3.43
N TYR A 11 -2.23 -25.62 3.73
CA TYR A 11 -2.30 -24.30 4.35
C TYR A 11 -3.16 -23.34 3.54
N SER A 12 -2.92 -23.24 2.22
CA SER A 12 -3.71 -22.36 1.34
C SER A 12 -5.20 -22.73 1.38
N ARG A 13 -5.55 -24.02 1.32
CA ARG A 13 -6.94 -24.48 1.37
C ARG A 13 -7.61 -24.16 2.71
N VAL A 14 -6.90 -24.30 3.82
CA VAL A 14 -7.42 -23.93 5.15
C VAL A 14 -7.63 -22.43 5.21
N LEU A 15 -6.69 -21.63 4.71
CA LEU A 15 -6.84 -20.18 4.66
C LEU A 15 -8.02 -19.76 3.78
N ASP A 16 -8.21 -20.38 2.60
CA ASP A 16 -9.37 -20.14 1.74
C ASP A 16 -10.68 -20.42 2.49
N ALA A 17 -10.79 -21.57 3.16
CA ALA A 17 -11.97 -21.90 3.96
C ALA A 17 -12.21 -20.90 5.10
N LEU A 18 -11.15 -20.42 5.77
CA LEU A 18 -11.28 -19.40 6.82
C LEU A 18 -11.77 -18.06 6.26
N VAL A 19 -11.28 -17.66 5.08
CA VAL A 19 -11.72 -16.45 4.38
C VAL A 19 -13.19 -16.56 3.98
N GLU A 20 -13.63 -17.70 3.47
CA GLU A 20 -15.04 -17.99 3.16
C GLU A 20 -15.93 -17.92 4.42
N ASN A 21 -15.45 -18.42 5.56
CA ASN A 21 -16.17 -18.29 6.83
C ASN A 21 -16.22 -16.86 7.39
N CYS A 22 -15.44 -15.93 6.83
CA CYS A 22 -15.45 -14.51 7.21
C CYS A 22 -16.35 -13.64 6.31
N VAL A 23 -17.07 -14.23 5.33
CA VAL A 23 -17.82 -13.50 4.30
C VAL A 23 -18.75 -12.42 4.85
N GLU A 24 -19.43 -12.70 5.97
CA GLU A 24 -20.43 -11.79 6.55
C GLU A 24 -19.85 -10.84 7.61
N SER A 25 -18.55 -10.95 7.93
CA SER A 25 -17.95 -10.18 9.03
C SER A 25 -16.60 -9.59 8.64
N ALA A 26 -16.62 -8.29 8.30
CA ALA A 26 -15.40 -7.51 8.07
C ALA A 26 -14.47 -7.51 9.29
N GLU A 27 -15.00 -7.57 10.51
CA GLU A 27 -14.22 -7.65 11.74
C GLU A 27 -13.45 -8.97 11.84
N ARG A 28 -14.08 -10.11 11.57
CA ARG A 28 -13.40 -11.42 11.54
C ARG A 28 -12.33 -11.48 10.46
N LEU A 29 -12.63 -10.92 9.28
CA LEU A 29 -11.66 -10.83 8.20
C LEU A 29 -10.43 -10.01 8.59
N ARG A 30 -10.63 -8.84 9.23
CA ARG A 30 -9.55 -8.01 9.77
C ARG A 30 -8.80 -8.71 10.91
N PHE A 31 -9.49 -9.45 11.77
CA PHE A 31 -8.83 -10.25 12.81
C PHE A 31 -7.89 -11.30 12.20
N LEU A 32 -8.35 -12.02 11.17
CA LEU A 32 -7.54 -12.99 10.44
C LEU A 32 -6.34 -12.33 9.76
N ALA A 33 -6.56 -11.19 9.10
CA ALA A 33 -5.51 -10.38 8.49
C ALA A 33 -4.44 -9.98 9.51
N ASN A 34 -4.87 -9.36 10.62
CA ASN A 34 -4.00 -8.93 11.70
C ASN A 34 -3.21 -10.10 12.29
N PHE A 35 -3.86 -11.24 12.53
CA PHE A 35 -3.20 -12.46 12.98
C PHE A 35 -2.07 -12.88 12.04
N ILE A 36 -2.30 -12.90 10.72
CA ILE A 36 -1.25 -13.23 9.74
C ILE A 36 -0.14 -12.18 9.76
N THR A 37 -0.45 -10.88 9.76
CA THR A 37 0.57 -9.82 9.72
C THR A 37 1.47 -9.75 10.95
N ARG A 38 1.04 -10.32 12.09
CA ARG A 38 1.80 -10.38 13.34
C ARG A 38 2.67 -11.64 13.48
N ASN A 39 2.56 -12.58 12.56
CA ASN A 39 3.31 -13.84 12.59
C ASN A 39 4.24 -13.91 11.37
N ASP A 40 5.54 -13.81 11.59
CA ASP A 40 6.55 -13.74 10.52
C ASP A 40 6.60 -14.99 9.62
N GLU A 41 6.14 -16.13 10.13
CA GLU A 41 6.10 -17.42 9.42
C GLU A 41 4.85 -17.57 8.53
N LEU A 42 3.81 -16.79 8.78
CA LEU A 42 2.54 -16.94 8.06
C LEU A 42 2.56 -16.14 6.77
N ARG A 43 2.00 -16.74 5.73
CA ARG A 43 1.76 -16.11 4.43
C ARG A 43 0.28 -15.91 4.19
N ALA A 44 -0.06 -14.82 3.53
CA ALA A 44 -1.42 -14.61 3.07
C ALA A 44 -1.64 -15.39 1.75
N ASN A 45 -2.85 -15.31 1.21
CA ASN A 45 -3.14 -15.79 -0.13
C ASN A 45 -4.01 -14.76 -0.88
N GLY A 46 -4.18 -14.98 -2.19
CA GLY A 46 -4.94 -14.07 -3.04
C GLY A 46 -6.40 -13.90 -2.61
N ALA A 47 -7.02 -14.95 -2.04
CA ALA A 47 -8.42 -14.89 -1.58
C ALA A 47 -8.59 -13.92 -0.41
N LEU A 48 -7.70 -13.97 0.59
CA LEU A 48 -7.73 -13.03 1.71
C LEU A 48 -7.53 -11.59 1.23
N VAL A 49 -6.58 -11.36 0.33
CA VAL A 49 -6.31 -10.01 -0.20
C VAL A 49 -7.51 -9.48 -0.99
N ALA A 50 -8.12 -10.31 -1.84
CA ALA A 50 -9.29 -9.91 -2.63
C ALA A 50 -10.44 -9.47 -1.72
N ARG A 51 -10.72 -10.23 -0.65
CA ARG A 51 -11.78 -9.88 0.30
C ARG A 51 -11.45 -8.66 1.14
N LEU A 52 -10.20 -8.51 1.58
CA LEU A 52 -9.76 -7.30 2.28
C LEU A 52 -9.87 -6.07 1.38
N LEU A 53 -9.54 -6.21 0.10
CA LEU A 53 -9.67 -5.13 -0.88
C LEU A 53 -11.13 -4.69 -1.01
N GLU A 54 -12.09 -5.61 -1.13
CA GLU A 54 -13.53 -5.29 -1.17
C GLU A 54 -14.00 -4.55 0.09
N VAL A 55 -13.52 -4.96 1.27
CA VAL A 55 -13.84 -4.29 2.54
C VAL A 55 -13.20 -2.91 2.59
N TRP A 56 -11.96 -2.79 2.15
CA TRP A 56 -11.21 -1.54 2.12
C TRP A 56 -11.81 -0.53 1.14
N GLU A 57 -12.28 -0.95 -0.03
CA GLU A 57 -12.85 -0.04 -1.04
C GLU A 57 -14.10 0.70 -0.54
N ARG A 58 -14.83 0.13 0.42
CA ARG A 58 -16.03 0.72 1.04
C ARG A 58 -15.70 1.85 2.02
N ASP A 59 -14.61 1.69 2.77
CA ASP A 59 -14.18 2.67 3.79
C ASP A 59 -12.64 2.71 3.86
N PRO A 60 -11.99 3.40 2.91
CA PRO A 60 -10.54 3.49 2.85
C PRO A 60 -10.01 4.35 3.99
N THR A 61 -9.21 3.77 4.88
CA THR A 61 -8.56 4.49 5.98
C THR A 61 -7.05 4.28 5.96
N ARG A 62 -6.30 5.14 6.65
CA ARG A 62 -4.83 4.96 6.78
C ARG A 62 -4.49 3.56 7.32
N ALA A 63 -5.14 3.15 8.41
CA ALA A 63 -4.87 1.86 9.06
C ALA A 63 -5.19 0.67 8.14
N SER A 64 -6.37 0.69 7.49
CA SER A 64 -6.78 -0.37 6.58
C SER A 64 -5.95 -0.40 5.28
N THR A 65 -5.41 0.73 4.84
CA THR A 65 -4.49 0.80 3.69
C THR A 65 -3.16 0.11 3.99
N THR A 66 -2.58 0.38 5.16
CA THR A 66 -1.36 -0.29 5.61
C THR A 66 -1.58 -1.80 5.77
N GLU A 67 -2.70 -2.20 6.39
CA GLU A 67 -3.07 -3.61 6.54
C GLU A 67 -3.22 -4.31 5.18
N LEU A 68 -3.98 -3.71 4.26
CA LEU A 68 -4.20 -4.26 2.92
C LEU A 68 -2.88 -4.49 2.17
N LEU A 69 -1.97 -3.51 2.15
CA LEU A 69 -0.68 -3.66 1.47
C LEU A 69 0.22 -4.70 2.13
N ARG A 70 0.26 -4.73 3.47
CA ARG A 70 1.02 -5.72 4.22
C ARG A 70 0.56 -7.13 3.89
N VAL A 71 -0.76 -7.36 3.91
CA VAL A 71 -1.33 -8.67 3.56
C VAL A 71 -1.10 -9.00 2.09
N ALA A 72 -1.21 -8.02 1.19
CA ALA A 72 -0.92 -8.21 -0.23
C ALA A 72 0.54 -8.60 -0.46
N ALA A 73 1.49 -8.03 0.29
CA ALA A 73 2.90 -8.41 0.19
C ALA A 73 3.15 -9.83 0.72
N LEU A 74 2.50 -10.19 1.82
CA LEU A 74 2.57 -11.53 2.40
C LEU A 74 1.86 -12.60 1.54
N SER A 75 1.13 -12.23 0.49
CA SER A 75 0.51 -13.19 -0.42
C SER A 75 1.52 -13.87 -1.36
N ASP A 76 2.75 -13.36 -1.42
CA ASP A 76 3.80 -13.81 -2.33
C ASP A 76 3.35 -13.86 -3.80
N ASP A 77 2.37 -13.02 -4.18
CA ASP A 77 1.93 -12.83 -5.56
C ASP A 77 2.06 -11.35 -5.96
N ALA A 78 3.00 -11.10 -6.87
CA ALA A 78 3.26 -9.76 -7.39
C ALA A 78 2.05 -9.16 -8.13
N ALA A 79 1.19 -10.00 -8.75
CA ALA A 79 -0.01 -9.52 -9.42
C ALA A 79 -1.08 -9.06 -8.40
N THR A 80 -1.23 -9.82 -7.30
CA THR A 80 -2.10 -9.45 -6.18
C THR A 80 -1.63 -8.15 -5.52
N PHE A 81 -0.33 -8.00 -5.27
CA PHE A 81 0.23 -6.75 -4.73
C PHE A 81 0.01 -5.57 -5.69
N ALA A 82 0.26 -5.75 -6.99
CA ALA A 82 0.03 -4.72 -7.99
C ALA A 82 -1.44 -4.24 -8.01
N ARG A 83 -2.40 -5.16 -7.89
CA ARG A 83 -3.83 -4.83 -7.84
C ARG A 83 -4.19 -3.97 -6.63
N ALA A 84 -3.69 -4.34 -5.45
CA ALA A 84 -3.91 -3.55 -4.24
C ALA A 84 -3.32 -2.14 -4.37
N LEU A 85 -2.10 -2.04 -4.90
CA LEU A 85 -1.42 -0.77 -5.15
C LEU A 85 -2.22 0.13 -6.10
N GLU A 86 -2.75 -0.41 -7.19
CA GLU A 86 -3.58 0.34 -8.15
C GLU A 86 -4.87 0.87 -7.53
N ALA A 87 -5.54 0.05 -6.72
CA ALA A 87 -6.76 0.47 -6.03
C ALA A 87 -6.48 1.63 -5.06
N ILE A 88 -5.36 1.57 -4.33
CA ILE A 88 -4.91 2.63 -3.41
C ILE A 88 -4.58 3.92 -4.16
N LEU A 89 -3.82 3.84 -5.25
CA LEU A 89 -3.52 5.01 -6.08
C LEU A 89 -4.79 5.66 -6.62
N ARG A 90 -5.74 4.86 -7.12
CA ARG A 90 -7.01 5.37 -7.63
C ARG A 90 -7.80 6.08 -6.52
N ALA A 91 -7.94 5.46 -5.35
CA ALA A 91 -8.66 6.07 -4.22
C ALA A 91 -7.98 7.36 -3.72
N TRP A 92 -6.65 7.43 -3.78
CA TRP A 92 -5.93 8.66 -3.44
C TRP A 92 -6.16 9.77 -4.47
N GLU A 93 -6.11 9.47 -5.77
CA GLU A 93 -6.41 10.45 -6.83
C GLU A 93 -7.86 10.94 -6.79
N GLU A 94 -8.79 10.06 -6.41
CA GLU A 94 -10.20 10.38 -6.17
C GLU A 94 -10.45 11.15 -4.86
N SER A 95 -9.41 11.49 -4.10
CA SER A 95 -9.53 12.14 -2.79
C SER A 95 -10.42 11.38 -1.80
N ARG A 96 -10.35 10.03 -1.84
CA ARG A 96 -10.94 9.14 -0.82
C ARG A 96 -9.93 8.74 0.26
N LEU A 97 -8.65 9.06 0.09
CA LEU A 97 -7.55 8.78 1.03
C LEU A 97 -6.80 10.05 1.46
N ASN A 98 -7.53 11.11 1.81
CA ASN A 98 -6.97 12.45 2.05
C ASN A 98 -6.07 12.52 3.29
N VAL A 99 -6.12 11.49 4.13
CA VAL A 99 -5.34 11.36 5.36
C VAL A 99 -3.88 10.93 5.06
N LEU A 100 -3.60 10.45 3.85
CA LEU A 100 -2.28 10.01 3.42
C LEU A 100 -1.71 10.96 2.38
N SER A 101 -0.56 11.56 2.71
CA SER A 101 0.19 12.37 1.73
C SER A 101 0.81 11.49 0.65
N ALA A 102 1.13 12.11 -0.49
CA ALA A 102 1.89 11.44 -1.55
C ALA A 102 3.21 10.81 -1.06
N GLY A 103 3.90 11.50 -0.15
CA GLY A 103 5.16 11.04 0.43
C GLY A 103 4.99 9.78 1.29
N GLU A 104 3.92 9.71 2.08
CA GLU A 104 3.62 8.56 2.92
C GLU A 104 3.20 7.34 2.12
N LEU A 105 2.35 7.52 1.09
CA LEU A 105 1.98 6.44 0.19
C LEU A 105 3.19 5.85 -0.53
N ARG A 106 4.10 6.72 -0.98
CA ARG A 106 5.34 6.27 -1.61
C ARG A 106 6.16 5.41 -0.64
N SER A 107 6.42 5.90 0.57
CA SER A 107 7.19 5.16 1.57
C SER A 107 6.53 3.83 1.92
N LEU A 108 5.20 3.80 2.01
CA LEU A 108 4.43 2.59 2.29
C LEU A 108 4.55 1.56 1.16
N PHE A 109 4.40 1.96 -0.11
CA PHE A 109 4.57 1.02 -1.22
C PHE A 109 5.96 0.40 -1.26
N GLU A 110 7.00 1.18 -0.98
CA GLU A 110 8.38 0.68 -0.93
C GLU A 110 8.59 -0.29 0.23
N SER A 111 8.13 0.06 1.44
CA SER A 111 8.35 -0.78 2.62
C SER A 111 7.67 -2.14 2.47
N GLU A 112 6.47 -2.16 1.93
CA GLU A 112 5.69 -3.39 1.75
C GLU A 112 6.19 -4.23 0.57
N TYR A 113 6.70 -3.61 -0.50
CA TYR A 113 7.28 -4.35 -1.63
C TYR A 113 8.42 -5.29 -1.19
N TRP A 114 9.25 -4.88 -0.23
CA TRP A 114 10.36 -5.69 0.26
C TRP A 114 9.94 -6.96 1.01
N LEU A 115 8.67 -7.06 1.41
CA LEU A 115 8.14 -8.24 2.10
C LEU A 115 7.69 -9.36 1.16
N LEU A 116 7.50 -9.05 -0.13
CA LEU A 116 7.26 -10.07 -1.14
C LEU A 116 8.44 -11.06 -1.17
N SER A 117 8.16 -12.35 -1.36
CA SER A 117 9.23 -13.32 -1.51
C SER A 117 10.18 -12.96 -2.66
N SER A 118 11.45 -13.37 -2.52
CA SER A 118 12.47 -13.21 -3.56
C SER A 118 12.08 -13.88 -4.88
N GLU A 119 11.24 -14.91 -4.85
CA GLU A 119 10.70 -15.55 -6.06
C GLU A 119 9.72 -14.62 -6.78
N SER A 120 8.74 -14.09 -6.05
CA SER A 120 7.73 -13.17 -6.58
C SER A 120 8.36 -11.89 -7.11
N GLN A 121 9.37 -11.35 -6.43
CA GLN A 121 10.13 -10.16 -6.87
C GLN A 121 10.95 -10.39 -8.15
N ARG A 122 11.41 -11.62 -8.40
CA ARG A 122 12.22 -12.00 -9.58
C ARG A 122 11.39 -12.55 -10.74
N SER A 123 10.10 -12.82 -10.51
CA SER A 123 9.17 -13.28 -11.53
C SER A 123 8.90 -12.20 -12.59
N GLY A 124 8.32 -12.61 -13.74
CA GLY A 124 7.86 -11.66 -14.76
C GLY A 124 6.80 -10.68 -14.22
N ALA A 125 5.92 -11.14 -13.33
CA ALA A 125 4.96 -10.29 -12.63
C ALA A 125 5.66 -9.31 -11.67
N GLY A 126 6.76 -9.73 -11.03
CA GLY A 126 7.61 -8.87 -10.21
C GLY A 126 8.28 -7.75 -11.00
N PHE A 127 8.71 -8.03 -12.23
CA PHE A 127 9.21 -7.00 -13.14
C PHE A 127 8.13 -5.99 -13.53
N ALA A 128 6.94 -6.46 -13.89
CA ALA A 128 5.80 -5.58 -14.16
C ALA A 128 5.42 -4.74 -12.93
N LEU A 129 5.47 -5.32 -11.72
CA LEU A 129 5.24 -4.61 -10.48
C LEU A 129 6.27 -3.49 -10.24
N LYS A 130 7.56 -3.72 -10.52
CA LYS A 130 8.59 -2.67 -10.43
C LYS A 130 8.29 -1.50 -11.37
N GLN A 131 7.82 -1.78 -12.59
CA GLN A 131 7.39 -0.72 -13.51
C GLN A 131 6.19 0.05 -12.94
N LYS A 132 5.20 -0.63 -12.38
CA LYS A 132 4.05 0.01 -11.72
C LYS A 132 4.46 0.86 -10.52
N LEU A 133 5.41 0.41 -9.71
CA LEU A 133 5.98 1.20 -8.61
C LEU A 133 6.71 2.45 -9.12
N ALA A 134 7.49 2.31 -10.19
CA ALA A 134 8.14 3.46 -10.81
C ALA A 134 7.13 4.50 -11.32
N GLU A 135 6.02 4.04 -11.91
CA GLU A 135 4.93 4.91 -12.36
C GLU A 135 4.17 5.54 -11.18
N ALA A 136 3.88 4.76 -10.13
CA ALA A 136 3.29 5.23 -8.89
C ALA A 136 4.12 6.37 -8.28
N ARG A 137 5.45 6.21 -8.20
CA ARG A 137 6.37 7.25 -7.73
C ARG A 137 6.25 8.54 -8.55
N ARG A 138 6.14 8.44 -9.88
CA ARG A 138 5.98 9.61 -10.76
C ARG A 138 4.66 10.32 -10.48
N ARG A 139 3.55 9.58 -10.43
CA ARG A 139 2.21 10.12 -10.14
C ARG A 139 2.15 10.81 -8.79
N LEU A 140 2.64 10.14 -7.74
CA LEU A 140 2.70 10.70 -6.39
C LEU A 140 3.62 11.94 -6.32
N SER A 141 4.74 11.96 -7.05
CA SER A 141 5.61 13.14 -7.10
C SER A 141 4.93 14.36 -7.74
N VAL A 142 4.06 14.16 -8.73
CA VAL A 142 3.26 15.23 -9.33
C VAL A 142 2.21 15.75 -8.34
N GLY A 143 1.52 14.88 -7.61
CA GLY A 143 0.55 15.32 -6.62
C GLY A 143 1.18 15.93 -5.36
N ALA A 144 2.36 15.49 -4.92
CA ALA A 144 3.10 16.13 -3.83
C ALA A 144 3.42 17.62 -4.12
N ARG A 145 3.67 17.96 -5.39
CA ARG A 145 3.84 19.36 -5.82
C ARG A 145 2.56 20.18 -5.73
N ARG A 146 1.38 19.54 -5.75
CA ARG A 146 0.08 20.20 -5.56
C ARG A 146 -0.25 20.37 -4.07
N GLU A 147 0.21 19.46 -3.22
CA GLU A 147 0.07 19.54 -1.75
C GLU A 147 0.93 20.67 -1.15
N THR A 148 2.00 21.07 -1.83
CA THR A 148 2.85 22.20 -1.40
C THR A 148 2.37 23.47 -2.12
N PRO A 149 1.56 24.36 -1.50
CA PRO A 149 1.36 25.66 -2.09
C PRO A 149 2.70 26.39 -2.09
N SER A 150 3.22 26.74 -3.28
CA SER A 150 4.17 27.84 -3.39
C SER A 150 3.51 29.02 -2.68
N ASN A 151 4.06 29.44 -1.55
CA ASN A 151 3.76 30.73 -0.96
C ASN A 151 4.56 31.77 -1.74
N PRO A 152 3.99 32.51 -2.72
CA PRO A 152 4.70 33.52 -3.49
C PRO A 152 4.42 34.89 -2.84
N GLY A 153 4.66 34.98 -1.53
CA GLY A 153 4.02 35.98 -0.67
C GLY A 153 4.90 36.65 0.38
N GLU A 154 6.23 36.53 0.33
CA GLU A 154 7.12 37.38 1.14
C GLU A 154 8.04 38.20 0.23
N PHE A 155 7.44 39.22 -0.40
CA PHE A 155 8.15 40.41 -0.87
C PHE A 155 7.62 41.61 -0.07
N SER A 156 8.47 42.24 0.74
CA SER A 156 8.47 43.69 1.02
C SER A 156 9.77 44.03 1.77
N THR A 157 10.82 44.42 1.06
CA THR A 157 11.19 45.83 0.84
C THR A 157 11.53 46.57 2.15
N GLN A 158 12.80 46.53 2.55
CA GLN A 158 13.40 47.61 3.33
C GLN A 158 14.53 48.23 2.52
N VAL A 159 14.15 49.15 1.64
CA VAL A 159 14.98 50.30 1.28
C VAL A 159 14.49 51.44 2.16
N SER A 160 15.30 51.88 3.11
CA SER A 160 15.17 53.20 3.71
C SER A 160 16.56 53.74 4.00
N ALA A 161 16.86 54.80 3.27
CA ALA A 161 18.07 55.56 3.30
C ALA A 161 18.34 56.13 4.71
N GLN A 162 19.56 55.95 5.21
CA GLN A 162 20.11 56.86 6.21
C GLN A 162 21.21 57.69 5.55
N LYS A 163 20.79 58.89 5.15
CA LYS A 163 21.66 60.04 4.94
C LYS A 163 21.08 61.11 5.87
N GLU A 164 21.80 61.45 6.94
CA GLU A 164 22.21 62.83 7.25
C GLU A 164 22.97 62.91 8.58
N ARG A 165 24.09 63.63 8.50
CA ARG A 165 24.95 64.10 9.59
C ARG A 165 24.25 65.21 10.39
N PRO A 166 24.77 65.61 11.56
CA PRO A 166 25.82 66.65 11.59
C PRO A 166 27.18 66.15 12.10
#